data_AF-A0A3C1IX32-F1
#
_entry.id   AF-A0A3C1IX32-F1
#
_cell.length_a   1.000
_cell.length_b   1.000
_cell.length_c   1.000
_cell.angle_alpha   90.00
_cell.angle_beta   90.00
_cell.angle_gamma   90.00
#
_symmetry.space_group_name_H-M   'P 1'
#
loop_
_entity.id
_entity.type
_entity.pdbx_description
1 polymer ?
#
loop_
_entity_poly.entity_id
_entity_poly.type
_entity_poly.pdbx_seq_one_letter_code
_entity_poly.pdbx_strand_id
1 'polypeptide(L)' 'MFIEVKSQKMALQSHLPEENVHYFKKKRLEKAVLSYLAENKYPEETDWQIDVIAVEIDLKTRKANVRHIPNAF' A
#
# COMPACT_ATOMS: atom_id res chain seq x y z
N MET A 1 2.27 -0.38 12.77
CA MET A 1 2.55 -0.82 11.39
C MET A 1 1.24 -0.91 10.62
N PHE A 2 1.16 -0.26 9.46
CA PHE A 2 -0.01 -0.27 8.59
C PHE A 2 0.35 -0.98 7.28
N ILE A 3 -0.62 -1.64 6.65
CA ILE A 3 -0.39 -2.41 5.43
C ILE A 3 -1.42 -2.00 4.38
N GLU A 4 -0.95 -1.53 3.22
CA GLU A 4 -1.77 -1.40 2.02
C GLU A 4 -1.64 -2.68 1.17
N VAL A 5 -2.77 -3.32 0.86
CA VAL A 5 -2.79 -4.50 -0.02
C VAL A 5 -3.24 -4.08 -1.43
N LYS A 6 -2.43 -4.38 -2.44
CA LYS A 6 -2.76 -4.18 -3.85
C LYS A 6 -2.82 -5.51 -4.58
N SER A 7 -3.98 -5.84 -5.12
CA SER A 7 -4.16 -7.03 -5.96
C SER A 7 -4.26 -6.64 -7.43
N GLN A 8 -3.52 -7.33 -8.30
CA GLN A 8 -3.66 -7.21 -9.75
C GLN A 8 -3.84 -8.59 -10.41
N LYS A 9 -4.72 -8.65 -11.42
CA LYS A 9 -4.78 -9.80 -12.31
C LYS A 9 -3.59 -9.71 -13.27
N MET A 10 -2.96 -10.83 -13.55
CA MET A 10 -1.89 -10.92 -14.54
C MET A 10 -2.48 -10.79 -15.97
N ALA A 11 -2.99 -9.61 -16.31
CA ALA A 11 -3.48 -9.25 -17.63
C ALA A 11 -2.53 -8.20 -18.21
N LEU A 12 -1.99 -8.48 -19.41
CA LEU A 12 -1.12 -7.56 -20.14
C LEU A 12 -1.73 -6.16 -20.15
N GLN A 13 -1.13 -5.20 -19.45
CA GLN A 13 -1.11 -3.82 -19.89
C GLN A 13 -0.11 -2.99 -19.10
N SER A 14 0.93 -2.60 -19.83
CA SER A 14 1.80 -1.46 -19.55
C SER A 14 0.95 -0.19 -19.51
N HIS A 15 0.58 0.26 -18.32
CA HIS A 15 0.00 1.59 -18.18
C HIS A 15 0.87 2.39 -17.21
N LEU A 16 1.67 3.26 -17.80
CA LEU A 16 2.40 4.34 -17.14
C LEU A 16 1.55 5.62 -17.08
N PRO A 17 0.76 5.84 -16.02
CA PRO A 17 0.46 7.16 -15.47
C PRO A 17 1.21 7.38 -14.13
N GLU A 18 2.32 6.68 -13.95
CA GLU A 18 2.85 6.19 -12.66
C GLU A 18 3.49 7.25 -11.75
N GLU A 19 3.83 8.46 -12.19
CA GLU A 19 4.50 9.44 -11.29
C GLU A 19 3.53 10.36 -10.53
N ASN A 20 2.38 10.73 -11.10
CA ASN A 20 1.53 11.77 -10.49
C ASN A 20 0.59 11.25 -9.39
N VAL A 21 0.24 9.96 -9.38
CA VAL A 21 -0.73 9.40 -8.40
C VAL A 21 -0.05 8.97 -7.10
N HIS A 22 1.27 8.70 -7.12
CA HIS A 22 1.97 8.17 -5.96
C HIS A 22 2.05 9.18 -4.81
N TYR A 23 2.26 10.47 -5.10
CA TYR A 23 2.37 11.52 -4.08
C TYR A 23 1.04 11.81 -3.36
N PHE A 24 -0.05 12.01 -4.12
CA PHE A 24 -1.35 12.27 -3.51
C PHE A 24 -1.85 11.06 -2.71
N LYS A 25 -1.54 9.85 -3.18
CA LYS A 25 -1.89 8.62 -2.49
C LYS A 25 -1.11 8.45 -1.19
N LYS A 26 0.21 8.71 -1.19
CA LYS A 26 1.04 8.83 0.04
C LYS A 26 0.41 9.77 1.05
N LYS A 27 0.16 11.02 0.65
CA LYS A 27 -0.38 12.06 1.54
C LYS A 27 -1.75 11.72 2.12
N ARG A 28 -2.60 11.02 1.34
CA ARG A 28 -3.90 10.56 1.83
C ARG A 28 -3.76 9.43 2.86
N LEU A 29 -2.83 8.50 2.65
CA LEU A 29 -2.58 7.41 3.60
C LEU A 29 -1.93 7.92 4.89
N GLU A 30 -0.95 8.82 4.78
CA GLU A 30 -0.34 9.49 5.92
C GLU A 30 -1.40 10.18 6.79
N LYS A 31 -2.29 10.97 6.19
CA LYS A 31 -3.41 11.58 6.92
C LYS A 31 -4.29 10.55 7.62
N ALA A 32 -4.62 9.44 6.97
CA ALA A 32 -5.44 8.39 7.57
C ALA A 32 -4.74 7.73 8.77
N VAL A 33 -3.43 7.50 8.67
CA VAL A 33 -2.62 6.97 9.78
C VAL A 33 -2.58 7.95 10.94
N LEU A 34 -2.26 9.22 10.69
CA LEU A 34 -2.19 10.24 11.74
C LEU A 34 -3.56 10.44 12.41
N SER A 35 -4.66 10.46 11.65
CA SER A 35 -6.02 10.50 12.20
C SER A 35 -6.31 9.30 13.08
N TYR A 36 -5.98 8.08 12.64
CA TYR A 36 -6.16 6.86 13.45
C TYR A 36 -5.34 6.94 14.75
N LEU A 37 -4.08 7.34 14.69
CA LEU A 37 -3.23 7.45 15.87
C LEU A 37 -3.78 8.48 16.87
N ALA A 38 -4.22 9.64 16.38
CA ALA A 38 -4.82 10.68 17.20
C ALA A 38 -6.14 10.25 17.84
N GLU A 39 -7.04 9.62 17.08
CA GLU A 39 -8.32 9.09 17.57
C GLU A 39 -8.13 8.04 18.68
N ASN A 40 -7.09 7.22 18.55
CA ASN A 40 -6.76 6.19 19.52
C ASN A 40 -5.80 6.65 20.62
N LYS A 41 -5.48 7.96 20.68
CA LYS A 41 -4.64 8.59 21.72
C LYS A 41 -3.23 7.99 21.85
N TYR A 42 -2.65 7.60 20.72
CA TYR A 42 -1.23 7.24 20.69
C TYR A 42 -0.36 8.47 20.93
N PRO A 43 0.83 8.33 21.58
CA PRO A 43 1.79 9.42 21.70
C PRO A 43 2.19 10.01 20.34
N GLU A 44 2.49 11.31 20.28
CA GLU A 44 2.90 11.97 19.03
C GLU A 44 4.21 11.38 18.46
N GLU A 45 5.08 10.85 19.33
CA GLU A 45 6.35 10.20 18.98
C GLU A 45 6.19 8.72 18.59
N THR A 46 4.96 8.26 18.34
CA THR A 46 4.72 6.86 17.94
C THR A 46 5.26 6.61 16.54
N ASP A 47 6.30 5.78 16.45
CA ASP A 47 6.82 5.30 15.17
C ASP A 47 5.76 4.51 14.39
N TRP A 48 5.56 4.88 13.14
CA TRP A 48 4.70 4.16 12.21
C TRP A 48 5.35 4.01 10.84
N GLN A 49 4.98 2.94 10.15
CA GLN A 49 5.38 2.65 8.79
C GLN A 49 4.17 2.16 8.01
N ILE A 50 4.19 2.38 6.70
CA ILE A 50 3.22 1.80 5.78
C ILE A 50 3.96 0.87 4.82
N ASP A 51 3.59 -0.40 4.89
CA ASP A 51 4.09 -1.44 4.00
C ASP A 51 3.08 -1.70 2.89
N VAL A 52 3.57 -2.20 1.75
CA VAL A 52 2.71 -2.64 0.65
C VAL A 52 2.85 -4.13 0.44
N ILE A 53 1.71 -4.83 0.38
CA ILE A 53 1.66 -6.22 -0.10
C ILE A 53 1.07 -6.20 -1.51
N ALA A 54 1.89 -6.53 -2.50
CA ALA A 54 1.46 -6.72 -3.87
C ALA A 54 1.07 -8.19 -4.08
N VAL A 55 -0.15 -8.43 -4.54
CA VAL A 55 -0.68 -9.76 -4.84
C VAL A 55 -1.00 -9.85 -6.32
N GLU A 56 -0.28 -10.72 -7.02
CA GLU A 56 -0.49 -10.98 -8.44
C GLU A 56 -1.14 -12.35 -8.61
N ILE A 57 -2.36 -12.38 -9.13
CA ILE A 57 -3.09 -13.64 -9.29
C ILE A 57 -3.00 -14.09 -10.75
N ASP A 58 -2.42 -15.27 -10.96
CA ASP A 58 -2.50 -15.98 -12.22
C ASP A 58 -3.80 -16.81 -12.23
N LEU A 59 -4.78 -16.33 -13.00
CA LEU A 59 -6.08 -16.98 -13.11
C LEU A 59 -6.03 -18.31 -13.87
N LYS A 60 -4.98 -18.57 -14.68
CA LYS A 60 -4.82 -19.83 -15.42
C LYS A 60 -4.31 -20.93 -14.50
N THR A 61 -3.27 -20.64 -13.73
CA THR A 61 -2.68 -21.61 -12.79
C THR A 61 -3.35 -21.61 -11.41
N ARG A 62 -4.24 -20.64 -11.15
CA ARG A 62 -4.84 -20.34 -9.83
C ARG A 62 -3.80 -20.12 -8.73
N LYS A 63 -2.59 -19.71 -9.09
CA LYS A 63 -1.52 -19.36 -8.15
C LYS A 63 -1.50 -17.86 -7.92
N ALA A 64 -1.12 -17.46 -6.71
CA ALA A 64 -0.87 -16.08 -6.37
C ALA A 64 0.62 -15.90 -6.08
N ASN A 65 1.22 -14.84 -6.65
CA ASN A 65 2.51 -14.34 -6.24
C ASN A 65 2.28 -13.18 -5.25
N VAL A 66 2.86 -13.29 -4.07
CA VAL A 66 2.72 -12.29 -3.01
C VAL A 66 4.10 -11.69 -2.74
N ARG A 67 4.21 -10.38 -2.88
CA ARG A 67 5.44 -9.62 -2.60
C ARG A 67 5.17 -8.58 -1.53
N HIS A 68 5.92 -8.67 -0.44
CA HIS A 68 5.94 -7.65 0.61
C HIS A 68 7.01 -6.61 0.31
N ILE A 69 6.62 -5.34 0.39
CA ILE A 69 7.47 -4.17 0.16
C ILE A 69 7.42 -3.35 1.45
N PRO A 70 8.42 -3.49 2.34
CA PRO A 70 8.49 -2.71 3.56
C PRO A 70 8.86 -1.26 3.27
N ASN A 71 8.43 -0.32 4.12
CA ASN A 71 8.74 1.10 3.98
C ASN A 71 8.42 1.65 2.58
N ALA A 72 7.26 1.27 2.04
CA ALA A 72 6.88 1.67 0.69
C ALA A 72 6.65 3.19 0.58
N PHE A 73 6.44 3.87 1.71
CA PHE A 73 6.04 5.26 1.77
C PHE A 73 6.91 6.14 2.64
#